data_AF-A0A0A2F895-F1
#
_entry.id   AF-A0A0A2F895-F1
#
_cell.length_a   1.000
_cell.length_b   1.000
_cell.length_c   1.000
_cell.angle_alpha   90.00
_cell.angle_beta   90.00
_cell.angle_gamma   90.00
#
_symmetry.space_group_name_H-M   'P 1'
#
loop_
_entity.id
_entity.type
_entity.pdbx_description
1 polymer ?
#
loop_
_entity_poly.entity_id
_entity_poly.type
_entity_poly.pdbx_seq_one_letter_code
_entity_poly.pdbx_strand_id
1 'polypeptide(L)'
;MRLRINKLISDAGLGSRRDVEEFIKAGRVRINGKRARLGDMVEPTDVVLFDEVDLPVKDLIREHASLEKLQAREREQQGRPRTKDKAAERAESQRIKASPKSAALRKTSKNNPENKRLARLRRERMEEDEDLGLYQVRHKNPYKEQARPSKFGRHRHHHDD
;
A
#
# COMPACT_ATOMS: atom_id res chain seq x y z
N MET A 1 24.40 -14.77 -3.81
CA MET A 1 23.64 -14.95 -5.06
C MET A 1 24.46 -15.84 -5.96
N ARG A 2 23.84 -16.82 -6.62
CA ARG A 2 24.53 -17.80 -7.48
C ARG A 2 23.95 -17.74 -8.88
N LEU A 3 24.78 -17.88 -9.90
CA LEU A 3 24.38 -17.86 -11.30
C LEU A 3 24.75 -19.19 -11.97
N ARG A 4 23.91 -19.70 -12.87
CA ARG A 4 24.29 -20.87 -13.67
C ARG A 4 25.45 -20.53 -14.60
N ILE A 5 26.42 -21.42 -14.71
CA ILE A 5 27.60 -21.25 -15.58
C ILE A 5 27.21 -20.95 -17.03
N ASN A 6 26.19 -21.62 -17.58
CA ASN A 6 25.71 -21.38 -18.94
C ASN A 6 25.25 -19.94 -19.15
N LYS A 7 24.59 -19.37 -18.14
CA LYS A 7 24.10 -18.00 -18.17
C LYS A 7 25.24 -17.01 -18.00
N LEU A 8 26.14 -17.27 -17.06
CA LEU A 8 27.31 -16.41 -16.82
C LEU A 8 28.15 -16.21 -18.09
N ILE A 9 28.49 -17.28 -18.80
CA ILE A 9 29.33 -17.22 -20.01
C ILE A 9 28.57 -16.58 -21.17
N SER A 10 27.26 -16.81 -21.30
CA SER A 10 26.44 -16.12 -22.31
C SER A 10 26.29 -14.62 -22.02
N ASP A 11 26.10 -14.25 -20.75
CA ASP A 11 26.02 -12.85 -20.33
C ASP A 11 27.38 -12.15 -20.54
N ALA A 12 28.50 -12.89 -20.48
CA ALA A 12 29.84 -12.41 -20.86
C ALA A 12 30.05 -12.24 -22.39
N GLY A 13 29.07 -12.62 -23.21
CA GLY A 13 29.14 -12.47 -24.68
C GLY A 13 29.96 -13.53 -25.41
N LEU A 14 30.35 -14.62 -24.74
CA LEU A 14 31.23 -15.66 -25.32
C LEU A 14 30.48 -16.73 -26.14
N GLY A 15 29.16 -16.60 -26.27
CA GLY A 15 28.32 -17.49 -27.07
C GLY A 15 26.88 -17.55 -26.60
N SER A 16 26.02 -18.18 -27.39
CA SER A 16 24.65 -18.47 -26.96
C SER A 16 24.65 -19.51 -25.83
N ARG A 17 23.56 -19.61 -25.07
CA ARG A 17 23.47 -20.62 -24.00
C ARG A 17 23.67 -22.05 -24.50
N ARG A 18 23.32 -22.33 -25.76
CA ARG A 18 23.51 -23.64 -26.39
C ARG A 18 24.97 -23.88 -26.75
N ASP A 19 25.65 -22.89 -27.31
CA ASP A 19 27.08 -22.98 -27.64
C ASP A 19 27.90 -23.20 -26.36
N VAL A 20 27.53 -22.51 -25.27
CA VAL A 20 28.17 -22.70 -23.97
C VAL A 20 28.01 -24.11 -23.43
N GLU A 21 26.87 -24.76 -23.64
CA GLU A 21 26.69 -26.17 -23.25
C GLU A 21 27.67 -27.09 -24.00
N GLU A 22 27.91 -26.82 -25.29
CA GLU A 22 28.90 -27.56 -26.07
C GLU A 22 30.32 -27.30 -25.57
N PHE A 23 30.67 -26.06 -25.22
CA PHE A 23 31.98 -25.73 -24.64
C PHE A 23 32.22 -26.42 -23.30
N ILE A 24 31.19 -26.54 -22.46
CA ILE A 24 31.25 -27.27 -21.19
C ILE A 24 31.44 -28.78 -21.44
N LYS A 25 30.68 -29.37 -22.38
CA LYS A 25 30.84 -30.79 -22.77
C LYS A 25 32.23 -31.07 -23.35
N ALA A 26 32.79 -30.13 -24.11
CA ALA A 26 34.14 -30.21 -24.65
C ALA A 26 35.22 -30.01 -23.57
N GLY A 27 34.86 -29.59 -22.35
CA GLY A 27 35.79 -29.40 -21.23
C GLY A 27 36.62 -28.12 -21.33
N ARG A 28 36.18 -27.14 -22.12
CA ARG A 28 36.83 -25.82 -22.33
C ARG A 28 36.64 -24.86 -21.15
N VAL A 29 35.70 -25.17 -20.27
CA VAL A 29 35.32 -24.35 -19.10
C VAL A 29 35.86 -24.97 -17.82
N ARG A 30 36.51 -24.16 -16.99
CA ARG A 30 37.01 -24.56 -15.67
C ARG A 30 36.48 -23.62 -14.60
N ILE A 31 36.06 -24.18 -13.47
CA ILE A 31 35.62 -23.45 -12.27
C ILE A 31 36.58 -23.85 -11.16
N ASN A 32 37.28 -22.88 -10.57
CA ASN A 32 38.26 -23.10 -9.50
C ASN A 32 39.27 -24.21 -9.85
N GLY A 33 39.72 -24.22 -11.11
CA GLY A 33 40.67 -25.22 -11.64
C GLY A 33 40.08 -26.58 -12.03
N LYS A 34 38.82 -26.88 -11.70
CA LYS A 34 38.12 -28.13 -12.05
C LYS A 34 37.29 -27.98 -13.32
N ARG A 35 37.16 -29.03 -14.13
CA ARG A 35 36.29 -28.99 -15.33
C ARG A 35 34.83 -28.79 -14.91
N ALA A 36 34.18 -27.81 -15.52
CA ALA A 36 32.78 -27.50 -15.25
C ALA A 36 31.87 -28.60 -15.80
N ARG A 37 30.68 -28.74 -15.20
CA ARG A 37 29.60 -29.62 -15.66
C ARG A 37 28.34 -28.81 -15.97
N LEU A 38 27.49 -29.39 -16.81
CA LEU A 38 26.19 -28.80 -17.13
C LEU A 38 25.35 -28.67 -15.85
N GLY A 39 24.87 -27.46 -15.59
CA GLY A 39 24.06 -27.16 -14.41
C GLY A 39 24.85 -26.64 -13.21
N ASP A 40 26.18 -26.56 -13.30
CA ASP A 40 27.00 -25.96 -12.24
C ASP A 40 26.59 -24.50 -11.97
N MET A 41 26.64 -24.14 -10.70
CA MET A 41 26.39 -22.80 -10.22
C MET A 41 27.70 -22.16 -9.80
N VAL A 42 27.80 -20.86 -10.10
CA VAL A 42 28.98 -20.04 -9.84
C VAL A 42 28.64 -18.96 -8.83
N GLU A 43 29.52 -18.79 -7.86
CA GLU A 43 29.51 -17.71 -6.88
C GLU A 43 30.43 -16.55 -7.31
N PRO A 44 30.20 -15.32 -6.83
CA PRO A 44 31.08 -14.18 -7.15
C PRO A 44 32.51 -14.35 -6.62
N THR A 45 32.76 -15.31 -5.73
CA THR A 45 34.09 -15.65 -5.22
C THR A 45 34.81 -16.67 -6.09
N ASP A 46 34.11 -17.34 -7.01
CA ASP A 46 34.69 -18.37 -7.86
C ASP A 46 35.48 -17.77 -9.02
N VAL A 47 36.53 -18.48 -9.42
CA VAL A 47 37.34 -18.17 -10.60
C VAL A 47 36.89 -19.06 -11.75
N VAL A 48 36.40 -18.45 -12.82
CA VAL A 48 35.95 -19.15 -14.02
C VAL A 48 36.90 -18.85 -15.16
N LEU A 49 37.49 -19.91 -15.71
CA LEU A 49 38.33 -19.85 -16.90
C LEU A 49 37.59 -20.44 -18.09
N PHE A 50 37.58 -19.72 -19.19
CA PHE A 50 37.09 -20.16 -20.49
C PHE A 50 38.23 -20.09 -21.50
N ASP A 51 38.66 -21.21 -22.05
CA ASP A 51 39.79 -21.25 -23.01
C ASP A 51 41.01 -20.43 -22.57
N GLU A 52 41.39 -20.58 -21.29
CA GLU A 52 42.54 -19.89 -20.67
C GLU A 52 42.33 -18.38 -20.42
N VAL A 53 41.15 -17.83 -20.72
CA VAL A 53 40.76 -16.46 -20.38
C VAL A 53 39.95 -16.43 -19.08
N ASP A 54 40.38 -15.59 -18.13
CA ASP A 54 39.65 -15.34 -16.88
C ASP A 54 38.41 -14.47 -17.12
N LEU A 55 37.25 -14.93 -16.64
CA LEU A 55 36.01 -14.16 -16.70
C LEU A 55 35.84 -13.28 -15.46
N PRO A 56 35.35 -12.03 -15.59
CA PRO A 56 35.02 -11.15 -14.47
C PRO A 56 33.70 -11.56 -13.80
N VAL A 57 33.71 -12.68 -13.07
CA VAL A 57 32.52 -13.30 -12.45
C VAL A 57 31.78 -12.34 -11.51
N LYS A 58 32.51 -11.55 -10.73
CA LYS A 58 31.95 -10.60 -9.74
C LYS A 58 31.04 -9.58 -10.39
N ASP A 59 31.49 -8.99 -11.49
CA ASP A 59 30.78 -7.91 -12.17
C ASP A 59 29.55 -8.47 -12.88
N LEU A 60 29.70 -9.59 -13.57
CA LEU A 60 28.58 -10.27 -14.26
C LEU A 60 27.46 -10.66 -13.30
N ILE A 61 27.79 -11.21 -12.12
CA ILE A 61 26.78 -11.57 -11.12
C ILE A 61 26.11 -10.32 -10.54
N ARG A 62 26.85 -9.22 -10.35
CA ARG A 62 26.30 -7.96 -9.85
C ARG A 62 25.34 -7.33 -10.85
N GLU A 63 25.72 -7.31 -12.12
CA GLU A 63 24.89 -6.80 -13.22
C GLU A 63 23.60 -7.62 -13.34
N HIS A 64 23.73 -8.95 -13.35
CA HIS A 64 22.59 -9.86 -13.38
C HIS A 64 21.62 -9.62 -12.20
N ALA A 65 22.14 -9.38 -10.99
CA ALA A 65 21.33 -9.03 -9.83
C ALA A 65 20.58 -7.70 -9.99
N SER A 66 21.22 -6.72 -10.62
CA SER A 66 20.62 -5.41 -10.86
C SER A 66 19.51 -5.50 -11.91
N LEU A 67 19.72 -6.25 -12.99
CA LEU A 67 18.75 -6.47 -14.05
C LEU A 67 17.51 -7.22 -13.54
N GLU A 68 17.69 -8.25 -12.70
CA GLU A 68 16.55 -8.95 -12.10
C GLU A 68 15.70 -8.03 -11.21
N LYS A 69 16.34 -7.12 -10.45
CA LYS A 69 15.62 -6.13 -9.64
C LYS A 69 14.83 -5.13 -10.49
N LEU A 70 15.40 -4.69 -11.61
CA LEU A 70 14.71 -3.80 -12.55
C LEU A 70 13.51 -4.50 -13.19
N GLN A 71 13.69 -5.73 -13.67
CA GLN A 71 12.62 -6.53 -14.24
C GLN A 71 11.51 -6.83 -13.22
N ALA A 72 11.85 -7.09 -11.96
CA ALA A 72 10.86 -7.27 -10.91
C ALA A 72 10.02 -6.00 -10.69
N ARG A 73 10.66 -4.82 -10.68
CA ARG A 73 9.97 -3.53 -10.59
C ARG A 73 9.07 -3.26 -11.79
N GLU A 74 9.54 -3.56 -13.01
CA GLU A 74 8.74 -3.41 -14.23
C GLU A 74 7.52 -4.33 -14.21
N ARG A 75 7.69 -5.60 -13.79
CA ARG A 75 6.57 -6.55 -13.64
C ARG A 75 5.57 -6.08 -12.58
N GLU A 76 6.02 -5.51 -11.47
CA GLU A 76 5.14 -4.92 -10.47
C GLU A 76 4.35 -3.73 -11.05
N GLN A 77 4.99 -2.88 -11.85
CA GLN A 77 4.33 -1.76 -12.51
C GLN A 77 3.32 -2.21 -13.58
N GLN A 78 3.64 -3.26 -14.33
CA GLN A 78 2.75 -3.84 -15.35
C GLN A 78 1.58 -4.62 -14.73
N GLY A 79 1.82 -5.33 -13.63
CA GLY A 79 0.82 -6.12 -12.91
C GLY A 79 -0.05 -5.30 -11.96
N ARG A 80 0.31 -4.04 -11.66
CA ARG A 80 -0.57 -3.13 -10.95
C ARG A 80 -1.82 -2.92 -11.82
N PRO A 81 -3.04 -3.29 -11.33
CA PRO A 81 -4.24 -2.87 -12.02
C PRO A 81 -4.15 -1.36 -12.18
N ARG A 82 -4.37 -0.84 -13.39
CA ARG A 82 -4.50 0.60 -13.62
C ARG A 82 -5.67 1.05 -12.74
N THR A 83 -5.38 1.50 -11.52
CA THR A 83 -6.40 2.10 -10.68
C THR A 83 -6.87 3.31 -11.48
N LYS A 84 -8.18 3.38 -11.74
CA LYS A 84 -8.82 4.60 -12.26
C LYS A 84 -8.14 5.77 -11.58
N ASP A 85 -7.73 6.77 -12.37
CA ASP A 85 -6.95 7.94 -11.97
C ASP A 85 -6.97 8.20 -10.46
N LYS A 86 -5.82 8.36 -9.79
CA LYS A 86 -5.78 8.72 -8.36
C LYS A 86 -6.72 9.90 -8.02
N ALA A 87 -7.02 10.75 -9.01
CA ALA A 87 -8.07 11.77 -8.96
C ALA A 87 -9.50 11.20 -8.81
N ALA A 88 -9.87 10.19 -9.60
CA ALA A 88 -11.13 9.45 -9.48
C ALA A 88 -11.25 8.72 -8.13
N GLU A 89 -10.18 8.07 -7.65
CA GLU A 89 -10.18 7.41 -6.33
C GLU A 89 -10.34 8.44 -5.19
N ARG A 90 -9.68 9.61 -5.30
CA ARG A 90 -9.90 10.74 -4.37
C ARG A 90 -11.32 11.28 -4.46
N ALA A 91 -11.88 11.42 -5.66
CA ALA A 91 -13.22 11.94 -5.89
C ALA A 91 -14.31 10.99 -5.35
N GLU A 92 -14.17 9.68 -5.57
CA GLU A 92 -15.06 8.66 -4.99
C GLU A 92 -14.97 8.67 -3.47
N SER A 93 -13.75 8.73 -2.91
CA SER A 93 -13.54 8.84 -1.46
C SER A 93 -14.17 10.10 -0.86
N GLN A 94 -14.06 11.24 -1.54
CA GLN A 94 -14.69 12.50 -1.12
C GLN A 94 -16.21 12.42 -1.24
N ARG A 95 -16.76 11.83 -2.31
CA ARG A 95 -18.21 11.62 -2.48
C ARG A 95 -18.80 10.70 -1.41
N ILE A 96 -18.12 9.61 -1.06
CA ILE A 96 -18.57 8.70 0.01
C ILE A 96 -18.55 9.40 1.37
N LYS A 97 -17.54 10.23 1.63
CA LYS A 97 -17.44 11.06 2.85
C LYS A 97 -18.47 12.20 2.89
N ALA A 98 -18.85 12.74 1.74
CA ALA A 98 -19.82 13.83 1.59
C ALA A 98 -21.27 13.33 1.43
N SER A 99 -21.49 12.03 1.27
CA SER A 99 -22.83 11.47 1.11
C SER A 99 -23.69 11.72 2.37
N PRO A 100 -24.91 12.24 2.24
CA PRO A 100 -25.78 12.52 3.38
C PRO A 100 -26.11 11.26 4.20
N LYS A 101 -26.03 10.07 3.58
CA LYS A 101 -26.24 8.79 4.25
C LYS A 101 -25.17 8.53 5.34
N SER A 102 -23.92 8.95 5.14
CA SER A 102 -22.84 8.82 6.13
C SER A 102 -22.83 9.98 7.15
N ALA A 103 -23.31 11.17 6.79
CA ALA A 103 -23.53 12.27 7.74
C ALA A 103 -24.70 11.99 8.71
N ALA A 104 -25.79 11.41 8.20
CA ALA A 104 -26.97 11.04 9.01
C ALA A 104 -26.65 9.96 10.04
N LEU A 105 -25.74 9.03 9.74
CA LEU A 105 -25.29 7.96 10.63
C LEU A 105 -24.30 8.40 11.73
N ARG A 106 -23.87 9.67 11.76
CA ARG A 106 -23.01 10.18 12.84
C ARG A 106 -23.75 10.17 14.18
N LYS A 107 -23.06 9.85 15.28
CA LYS A 107 -23.62 9.87 16.65
C LYS A 107 -24.20 11.23 17.06
N THR A 108 -23.68 12.32 16.50
CA THR A 108 -24.17 13.70 16.76
C THR A 108 -25.34 14.12 15.87
N SER A 109 -25.70 13.32 14.86
CA SER A 109 -26.76 13.64 13.92
C SER A 109 -28.13 13.37 14.53
N LYS A 110 -29.02 14.37 14.48
CA LYS A 110 -30.43 14.24 14.89
C LYS A 110 -31.22 13.27 14.00
N ASN A 111 -30.76 13.08 12.76
CA ASN A 111 -31.39 12.20 11.77
C ASN A 111 -30.81 10.77 11.80
N ASN A 112 -29.97 10.45 12.80
CA ASN A 112 -29.46 9.09 13.00
C ASN A 112 -30.61 8.17 13.46
N PRO A 113 -30.84 7.04 12.79
CA PRO A 113 -31.91 6.10 13.17
C PRO A 113 -31.81 5.62 14.63
N GLU A 114 -30.60 5.43 15.17
CA GLU A 114 -30.38 5.08 16.58
C GLU A 114 -30.84 6.21 17.51
N ASN A 115 -30.49 7.47 17.20
CA ASN A 115 -30.94 8.62 18.00
C ASN A 115 -32.45 8.82 17.91
N LYS A 116 -33.06 8.55 16.75
CA LYS A 116 -34.52 8.60 16.57
C LYS A 116 -35.22 7.51 17.40
N ARG A 117 -34.65 6.31 17.47
CA ARG A 117 -35.14 5.20 18.30
C ARG A 117 -34.99 5.50 19.78
N LEU A 118 -33.84 6.03 20.22
CA LEU A 118 -33.61 6.49 21.59
C LEU A 118 -34.58 7.61 22.00
N ALA A 119 -34.84 8.58 21.12
CA ALA A 119 -35.80 9.64 21.38
C ALA A 119 -37.23 9.11 21.50
N ARG A 120 -37.62 8.14 20.67
CA ARG A 120 -38.91 7.46 20.74
C ARG A 120 -39.07 6.66 22.04
N LEU A 121 -38.08 5.83 22.39
CA LEU A 121 -38.08 5.08 23.66
C LEU A 121 -38.11 6.00 24.88
N ARG A 122 -37.43 7.15 24.83
CA ARG A 122 -37.46 8.15 25.90
C ARG A 122 -38.83 8.82 26.04
N ARG A 123 -39.57 8.95 24.94
CA ARG A 123 -40.94 9.47 24.93
C ARG A 123 -41.93 8.42 25.44
N GLU A 124 -41.82 7.19 24.96
CA GLU A 124 -42.62 6.05 25.42
C GLU A 124 -42.42 5.83 26.93
N ARG A 125 -41.18 5.90 27.45
CA ARG A 125 -40.95 5.85 28.91
C ARG A 125 -41.60 7.00 29.69
N MET A 126 -41.65 8.21 29.13
CA MET A 126 -42.32 9.35 29.80
C MET A 126 -43.84 9.20 29.77
N GLU A 127 -44.39 8.63 28.69
CA GLU A 127 -45.82 8.31 28.57
C GLU A 127 -46.20 7.16 29.53
N GLU A 128 -45.34 6.15 29.71
CA GLU A 128 -45.51 5.09 30.72
C GLU A 128 -45.39 5.60 32.17
N ASP A 129 -44.44 6.50 32.45
CA ASP A 129 -44.27 7.14 33.77
C ASP A 129 -45.47 8.06 34.11
N GLU A 130 -46.09 8.72 33.11
CA GLU A 130 -47.31 9.53 33.27
C GLU A 130 -48.56 8.66 33.51
N ASP A 131 -48.69 7.52 32.82
CA ASP A 131 -49.84 6.61 32.94
C ASP A 131 -49.82 5.80 34.25
N LEU A 132 -48.62 5.51 34.80
CA LEU A 132 -48.43 4.84 36.11
C LEU A 132 -48.42 5.81 37.31
N GLY A 133 -48.63 7.12 37.08
CA GLY A 133 -48.66 8.12 38.15
C GLY A 133 -47.33 8.36 38.86
N LEU A 134 -46.22 7.91 38.29
CA LEU A 134 -44.87 8.08 38.85
C LEU A 134 -44.22 9.35 38.28
N TYR A 135 -44.73 10.51 38.70
CA TYR A 135 -44.04 11.79 38.50
C TYR A 135 -42.76 11.83 39.36
N GLN A 136 -41.66 11.28 38.87
CA GLN A 136 -40.36 11.59 39.46
C GLN A 136 -39.97 13.02 39.06
N VAL A 137 -40.00 13.91 40.05
CA VAL A 137 -39.54 15.29 39.97
C VAL A 137 -38.13 15.31 39.39
N ARG A 138 -37.97 15.84 38.17
CA ARG A 138 -36.65 16.18 37.64
C ARG A 138 -36.04 17.22 38.56
N HIS A 139 -35.19 16.80 39.49
CA HIS A 139 -34.29 17.71 40.19
C HIS A 139 -33.46 18.44 39.13
N LYS A 140 -33.74 19.73 38.95
CA LYS A 140 -32.86 20.63 38.19
C LYS A 140 -31.50 20.57 38.88
N ASN A 141 -30.48 20.09 38.16
CA ASN A 141 -29.11 20.17 38.63
C ASN A 141 -28.71 21.66 38.71
N PRO A 142 -28.50 22.24 39.90
CA PRO A 142 -28.36 23.69 40.07
C PRO A 142 -26.97 24.24 39.69
N TYR A 143 -26.07 23.43 39.11
CA TYR A 143 -24.71 23.84 38.75
C TYR A 143 -24.45 23.83 37.24
N LYS A 144 -25.29 24.49 36.44
CA LYS A 144 -24.94 24.74 35.03
C LYS A 144 -25.39 26.11 34.52
N GLU A 145 -25.18 27.13 35.35
CA GLU A 145 -25.21 28.52 34.95
C GLU A 145 -23.78 29.06 34.97
N GLN A 146 -22.97 28.64 34.00
CA GLN A 146 -21.70 29.30 33.72
C GLN A 146 -21.65 29.66 32.24
N ALA A 147 -21.91 30.95 32.01
CA ALA A 147 -21.44 31.82 30.94
C ALA A 147 -21.41 31.24 29.50
N ARG A 148 -22.34 31.73 28.67
CA ARG A 148 -22.06 31.97 27.25
C ARG A 148 -21.92 33.47 27.04
N PRO A 149 -20.73 34.00 26.72
CA PRO A 149 -20.61 35.40 26.34
C PRO A 149 -21.32 35.62 25.00
N SER A 150 -22.22 36.61 25.00
CA SER A 150 -22.84 37.21 23.82
C SER A 150 -21.76 37.69 22.85
N LYS A 151 -21.75 37.16 21.62
CA LYS A 151 -21.08 37.81 20.49
C LYS A 151 -22.12 38.20 19.46
N PHE A 152 -22.88 39.25 19.78
CA PHE A 152 -23.39 40.14 18.73
C PHE A 152 -22.21 40.93 18.17
N GLY A 153 -21.86 40.64 16.91
CA GLY A 153 -20.91 41.42 16.13
C GLY A 153 -21.35 41.38 14.67
N ARG A 154 -22.27 42.27 14.29
CA ARG A 154 -22.62 42.54 12.90
C ARG A 154 -21.52 43.43 12.32
N HIS A 155 -20.65 42.90 11.45
CA HIS A 155 -19.85 43.73 10.56
C HIS A 155 -20.66 44.05 9.31
N ARG A 156 -21.12 45.31 9.20
CA ARG A 156 -21.53 45.92 7.93
C ARG A 156 -20.25 46.44 7.27
N HIS A 157 -19.92 45.91 6.10
CA HIS A 157 -18.99 46.55 5.17
C HIS A 157 -19.81 47.56 4.35
N HIS A 158 -19.58 48.86 4.57
CA HIS A 158 -19.83 49.91 3.59
C HIS A 158 -18.47 50.21 2.94
N HIS A 159 -18.40 50.07 1.62
CA HIS A 159 -17.42 50.74 0.78
C HIS A 159 -18.17 51.87 0.11
N ASP A 160 -17.72 53.10 0.37
CA ASP A 160 -18.07 54.29 -0.40
C ASP A 160 -17.06 54.39 -1.56
N ASP A 161 -17.59 54.60 -2.77
CA ASP A 161 -16.93 55.23 -3.93
C ASP A 161 -17.54 56.63 -4.09
#